data_AF-A0A7X6PRA7-F1
#
_entry.id   AF-A0A7X6PRA7-F1
#
_cell.length_a   1.000
_cell.length_b   1.000
_cell.length_c   1.000
_cell.angle_alpha   90.00
_cell.angle_beta   90.00
_cell.angle_gamma   90.00
#
_symmetry.space_group_name_H-M   'P 1'
#
loop_
_entity.id
_entity.type
_entity.pdbx_description
1 polymer ?
#
loop_
_entity_poly.entity_id
_entity_poly.type
_entity_poly.pdbx_seq_one_letter_code
_entity_poly.pdbx_strand_id
1 'polypeptide(L)' 'MDICAPFAGIVRYHVSAGDSVDTGDPLATVEAVKLEAPVLAPGPGTVTSLAVED' A
#
# COMPACT_ATOMS: atom_id res chain seq x y z
N MET A 1 -8.97 -9.33 -1.17
CA MET A 1 -7.57 -9.69 -0.88
C MET A 1 -7.00 -8.54 -0.10
N ASP A 2 -6.60 -8.80 1.13
CA ASP A 2 -6.16 -7.76 2.06
C ASP A 2 -4.64 -7.74 2.06
N ILE A 3 -4.07 -6.56 1.79
CA ILE A 3 -2.62 -6.34 1.76
C ILE A 3 -2.29 -5.55 3.01
N CYS A 4 -1.68 -6.24 3.99
CA CYS A 4 -1.31 -5.64 5.26
C CYS A 4 0.07 -4.99 5.17
N ALA A 5 0.28 -3.95 5.98
CA ALA A 5 1.59 -3.34 6.15
C ALA A 5 2.60 -4.38 6.72
N PRO A 6 3.86 -4.41 6.24
CA PRO A 6 4.87 -5.36 6.71
C PRO A 6 5.32 -5.11 8.16
N PHE A 7 5.16 -3.88 8.66
CA PHE A 7 5.47 -3.48 10.04
C PHE A 7 4.67 -2.23 10.43
N ALA A 8 4.61 -1.93 11.72
CA ALA A 8 3.98 -0.72 12.24
C ALA A 8 4.82 0.51 11.90
N GLY A 9 4.17 1.53 11.34
CA GLY A 9 4.83 2.76 10.89
C GLY A 9 3.84 3.71 10.23
N ILE A 10 4.38 4.76 9.62
CA ILE A 10 3.60 5.72 8.85
C ILE A 10 3.40 5.17 7.45
N VAL A 11 2.15 5.00 7.03
CA VAL A 11 1.81 4.55 5.68
C VAL A 11 1.56 5.75 4.78
N ARG A 12 2.31 5.86 3.69
CA ARG A 12 2.08 6.83 2.61
C ARG A 12 1.49 6.13 1.39
N TYR A 13 0.22 6.39 1.10
CA TYR A 13 -0.45 5.82 -0.08
C TYR A 13 -0.09 6.61 -1.33
N HIS A 14 0.28 5.90 -2.39
CA HIS A 14 0.51 6.48 -3.73
C HIS A 14 -0.72 6.35 -4.63
N VAL A 15 -1.61 5.41 -4.30
CA VAL A 15 -2.84 5.13 -5.03
C VAL A 15 -4.07 5.59 -4.22
N SER A 16 -5.20 5.71 -4.90
CA SER A 16 -6.50 6.07 -4.30
C SER A 16 -7.52 4.97 -4.49
N ALA A 17 -8.59 4.96 -3.69
CA ALA A 17 -9.72 4.06 -3.91
C ALA A 17 -10.35 4.35 -5.30
N GLY A 18 -10.56 3.30 -6.09
CA GLY A 18 -10.99 3.35 -7.48
C GLY A 18 -9.86 3.33 -8.52
N ASP A 19 -8.60 3.42 -8.09
CA ASP A 19 -7.45 3.41 -9.00
C ASP A 19 -7.11 1.99 -9.47
N SER A 20 -6.71 1.87 -10.74
CA SER A 20 -6.32 0.60 -11.35
C SER A 20 -4.81 0.42 -11.27
N VAL A 21 -4.39 -0.70 -10.67
CA VAL A 21 -3.00 -1.03 -10.38
C VAL A 21 -2.62 -2.33 -11.09
N ASP A 22 -1.36 -2.47 -11.51
CA ASP A 22 -0.83 -3.68 -12.14
C ASP A 22 0.12 -4.44 -11.21
N THR A 23 0.56 -5.64 -11.59
CA THR A 23 1.48 -6.45 -10.79
C THR A 23 2.81 -5.73 -10.61
N GLY A 24 3.22 -5.54 -9.36
CA GLY A 24 4.46 -4.86 -9.01
C GLY A 24 4.34 -3.33 -8.90
N ASP A 25 3.14 -2.77 -9.10
CA ASP A 25 2.92 -1.33 -8.96
C ASP A 25 2.93 -0.92 -7.47
N PRO A 26 3.57 0.22 -7.11
CA PRO A 26 3.66 0.66 -5.71
C PRO A 26 2.34 1.22 -5.21
N LEU A 27 1.68 0.49 -4.31
CA LEU A 27 0.43 0.90 -3.68
C LEU A 27 0.66 1.96 -2.60
N ALA A 28 1.62 1.68 -1.72
CA ALA A 28 1.96 2.52 -0.58
C ALA A 28 3.41 2.30 -0.17
N THR A 29 3.95 3.20 0.64
CA THR A 29 5.26 3.04 1.29
C THR A 29 5.04 3.11 2.79
N VAL A 30 5.62 2.16 3.52
CA VAL A 30 5.60 2.17 4.99
C VAL A 30 6.95 2.66 5.49
N GLU A 31 6.93 3.76 6.23
CA GLU A 31 8.10 4.39 6.84
C GLU A 31 8.10 4.16 8.34
N ALA A 32 9.19 3.60 8.85
CA ALA A 32 9.50 3.51 10.27
C ALA A 32 10.81 4.27 10.56
N VAL A 33 11.09 4.52 11.85
CA VAL A 33 12.21 5.34 12.36
C VAL A 33 13.59 4.98 11.79
N LYS A 34 13.77 3.78 11.20
CA LYS A 34 15.03 3.32 10.60
C LYS A 34 14.90 2.58 9.27
N LEU A 35 13.68 2.41 8.75
CA LEU A 35 13.44 1.51 7.61
C LEU A 35 12.22 1.96 6.83
N GLU A 36 12.35 1.95 5.51
CA GLU A 36 11.25 2.15 4.58
C GLU A 36 11.05 0.87 3.75
N ALA A 37 9.79 0.49 3.53
CA ALA A 37 9.45 -0.64 2.69
C ALA A 37 8.28 -0.29 1.76
N PRO A 38 8.45 -0.48 0.44
CA PRO A 38 7.35 -0.32 -0.51
C PRO A 38 6.38 -1.51 -0.41
N VAL A 39 5.09 -1.22 -0.48
CA VAL A 39 3.99 -2.17 -0.62
C VAL A 39 3.65 -2.25 -2.09
N LEU A 40 4.02 -3.37 -2.71
CA LEU A 40 3.77 -3.62 -4.14
C LEU A 40 2.46 -4.40 -4.32
N ALA A 41 1.79 -4.15 -5.43
CA ALA A 41 0.61 -4.88 -5.84
C ALA A 41 0.98 -6.33 -6.23
N PRO A 42 0.35 -7.35 -5.61
CA PRO A 42 0.63 -8.76 -5.93
C PRO A 42 0.04 -9.22 -7.27
N GLY A 43 -0.81 -8.41 -7.90
CA GLY A 43 -1.47 -8.71 -9.16
C GLY A 43 -2.24 -7.50 -9.70
N PRO A 44 -2.75 -7.57 -10.94
CA PRO A 44 -3.51 -6.48 -11.52
C PRO A 44 -4.92 -6.43 -10.94
N GLY A 45 -5.42 -5.23 -10.65
CA GLY A 45 -6.74 -5.05 -10.04
C GLY A 45 -7.12 -3.59 -9.83
N THR A 46 -8.19 -3.36 -9.08
CA THR A 46 -8.65 -2.01 -8.71
C THR A 46 -8.71 -1.89 -7.20
N VAL A 47 -8.16 -0.79 -6.68
CA VAL A 47 -8.17 -0.49 -5.25
C VAL A 47 -9.60 -0.24 -4.81
N THR A 48 -10.15 -1.09 -3.94
CA THR A 48 -11.54 -0.91 -3.48
C THR A 48 -11.63 0.09 -2.33
N SER A 49 -10.78 -0.08 -1.31
CA SER A 49 -10.73 0.78 -0.13
C SER A 49 -9.32 0.79 0.45
N LEU A 50 -8.95 1.90 1.07
CA LEU A 50 -7.70 2.06 1.80
C LEU A 50 -8.04 2.11 3.30
N ALA A 51 -7.58 1.12 4.06
CA ALA A 51 -7.74 1.12 5.51
C ALA A 51 -6.68 2.03 6.13
N VAL A 52 -7.11 3.17 6.67
CA VAL A 52 -6.28 4.11 7.43
C VAL A 52 -6.73 4.04 8.88
N GLU A 53 -5.81 3.76 9.80
CA GLU A 53 -6.00 3.96 11.24
C GLU A 53 -5.31 5.28 11.62
N ASP A 54 -6.01 6.13 12.37
CA ASP A 54 -5.54 7.43 12.90
C ASP A 54 -4.56 7.24 14.07
#